data_AF-A0A9E2LM24-F1
#
_entry.id   AF-A0A9E2LM24-F1
#
_cell.length_a   1.000
_cell.length_b   1.000
_cell.length_c   1.000
_cell.angle_alpha   90.00
_cell.angle_beta   90.00
_cell.angle_gamma   90.00
#
_symmetry.space_group_name_H-M   'P 1'
#
loop_
_entity.id
_entity.type
_entity.pdbx_description
1 polymer ?
#
loop_
_entity_poly.entity_id
_entity_poly.type
_entity_poly.pdbx_seq_one_letter_code
_entity_poly.pdbx_strand_id
1 'polypeptide(L)'
;MKIYEELTNNKLIKWGVSLYILQIMFSSILIIIFGLPLFNVFFVATQSALLAIFVYFLLTKRFVILYRYSLLISLFSLLIISSIFSLVSLSYIEYGTIMINKIEDLNRINWNPSGNFKLNNDIFYDSSITNEEPCIIKEFNGIFDGNGYTIYDLNKPLFCTILDADIKNIYLRNVNINVDEYSVPRFGTIALINRGIIENVHVFGNISGSTSTGGLIGYNQGTINNSSFSGIIDSPLSSQNGGITSLNEGIISASYSKGSINGNVGVGGISGVSSGGSIVNCYTKMNINGNIHVSGIVGYLLKNVNLDGLIVYGNITANEYIGVVTSSDHLYAFNVLFTGQIYSSDYSYEESVFYSADQAFYVPSENYVDIILLDDSFYLNLLGLNQNIWAYNYENNIVLPYLSNNIE
;
A
#
# COMPACT_ATOMS: atom_id res chain seq x y z
N MET A 1 15.54 -61.50 7.59
CA MET A 1 16.64 -61.61 8.56
C MET A 1 18.02 -61.59 7.90
N LYS A 2 18.40 -62.55 7.04
CA LYS A 2 19.73 -62.55 6.37
C LYS A 2 20.09 -61.26 5.61
N ILE A 3 19.14 -60.67 4.89
CA ILE A 3 19.33 -59.40 4.15
C ILE A 3 19.54 -58.20 5.11
N TYR A 4 18.90 -58.23 6.28
CA TYR A 4 19.03 -57.20 7.31
C TYR A 4 20.41 -57.29 8.00
N GLU A 5 20.91 -58.51 8.22
CA GLU A 5 22.27 -58.76 8.73
C GLU A 5 23.36 -58.34 7.72
N GLU A 6 23.16 -58.54 6.42
CA GLU A 6 24.10 -58.07 5.38
C GLU A 6 24.13 -56.54 5.26
N LEU A 7 22.97 -55.87 5.33
CA LEU A 7 22.87 -54.41 5.31
C LEU A 7 23.50 -53.77 6.55
N THR A 8 23.32 -54.37 7.73
CA THR A 8 23.83 -53.84 9.00
C THR A 8 25.32 -54.11 9.24
N ASN A 9 25.94 -55.09 8.57
CA ASN A 9 27.38 -55.36 8.68
C ASN A 9 28.25 -54.65 7.63
N ASN A 10 27.64 -53.95 6.66
CA ASN A 10 28.39 -53.26 5.63
C ASN A 10 28.95 -51.92 6.16
N LYS A 11 30.28 -51.87 6.34
CA LYS A 11 30.99 -50.67 6.83
C LYS A 11 30.65 -49.41 6.02
N LEU A 12 30.45 -49.51 4.70
CA LEU A 12 30.12 -48.35 3.88
C LEU A 12 28.74 -47.75 4.22
N ILE A 13 27.76 -48.60 4.55
CA ILE A 13 26.41 -48.14 4.92
C ILE A 13 26.46 -47.45 6.29
N LYS A 14 27.24 -47.98 7.24
CA LYS A 14 27.45 -47.30 8.53
C LYS A 14 28.09 -45.92 8.37
N TRP A 15 29.08 -45.79 7.49
CA TRP A 15 29.70 -44.49 7.22
C TRP A 15 28.75 -43.50 6.55
N GLY A 16 27.92 -43.96 5.60
CA GLY A 16 26.89 -43.12 4.98
C GLY A 16 25.85 -42.61 5.98
N VAL A 17 25.37 -43.48 6.87
CA VAL A 17 24.42 -43.09 7.93
C VAL A 17 25.05 -42.14 8.93
N SER A 18 26.30 -42.37 9.36
CA SER A 18 26.99 -41.47 10.29
C SER A 18 27.25 -40.09 9.69
N LEU A 19 27.64 -40.00 8.41
CA LEU A 19 27.80 -38.72 7.72
C LEU A 19 26.48 -37.96 7.58
N TYR A 20 25.39 -38.67 7.32
CA TYR A 20 24.05 -38.08 7.24
C TYR A 20 23.57 -37.52 8.59
N ILE A 21 23.80 -38.26 9.69
CA ILE A 21 23.48 -37.81 11.04
C ILE A 21 24.32 -36.57 11.42
N LEU A 22 25.63 -36.59 11.13
CA LEU A 22 26.52 -35.46 11.41
C LEU A 22 26.07 -34.19 10.65
N GLN A 23 25.60 -34.37 9.41
CA GLN A 23 25.09 -33.30 8.57
C GLN A 23 23.77 -32.72 9.11
N ILE A 24 22.84 -33.57 9.55
CA ILE A 24 21.61 -33.11 10.22
C ILE A 24 21.96 -32.27 11.45
N MET A 25 22.87 -32.76 12.30
CA MET A 25 23.27 -32.04 13.52
C MET A 25 23.89 -30.67 13.21
N PHE A 26 24.74 -30.58 12.19
CA PHE A 26 25.36 -29.31 11.79
C PHE A 26 24.34 -28.31 11.24
N SER A 27 23.36 -28.79 10.47
CA SER A 27 22.25 -27.97 9.97
C SER A 27 21.34 -27.47 11.08
N SER A 28 21.03 -28.30 12.08
CA SER A 28 20.27 -27.89 13.25
C SER A 28 20.97 -26.78 14.04
N ILE A 29 22.29 -26.87 14.18
CA ILE A 29 23.10 -25.87 14.89
C ILE A 29 23.12 -24.54 14.12
N LEU A 30 23.25 -24.56 12.79
CA LEU A 30 23.21 -23.35 11.97
C LEU A 30 21.85 -22.64 12.01
N ILE A 31 20.75 -23.40 12.06
CA ILE A 31 19.38 -22.87 12.23
C ILE A 31 19.24 -22.15 13.57
N ILE A 32 19.75 -22.77 14.65
CA ILE A 32 19.67 -22.23 16.01
C ILE A 32 20.53 -20.96 16.17
N ILE A 33 21.72 -20.92 15.54
CA ILE A 33 22.67 -19.82 15.72
C ILE A 33 22.34 -18.62 14.83
N PHE A 34 21.91 -18.84 13.57
CA PHE A 34 21.79 -17.76 12.60
C PHE A 34 20.34 -17.41 12.22
N GLY A 35 19.33 -18.13 12.73
CA GLY A 35 17.94 -17.92 12.34
C GLY A 35 17.70 -18.09 10.83
N LEU A 36 18.65 -18.69 10.12
CA LEU A 36 18.60 -18.89 8.68
C LEU A 36 17.65 -20.05 8.37
N PRO A 37 16.70 -19.87 7.43
CA PRO A 37 15.88 -20.98 6.97
C PRO A 37 16.74 -22.04 6.27
N LEU A 38 16.24 -23.28 6.26
CA LEU A 38 16.83 -24.51 5.67
C LEU A 38 17.30 -24.43 4.21
N PHE A 39 17.19 -23.29 3.54
CA PHE A 39 17.27 -23.16 2.10
C PHE A 39 18.35 -22.18 1.68
N ASN A 40 19.59 -22.66 1.72
CA ASN A 40 20.50 -22.34 0.63
C ASN A 40 20.21 -23.35 -0.50
N VAL A 41 19.99 -22.91 -1.73
CA VAL A 41 19.82 -23.81 -2.91
C VAL A 41 20.98 -24.81 -3.01
N PHE A 42 22.17 -24.43 -2.53
CA PHE A 42 23.33 -25.31 -2.38
C PHE A 42 23.10 -26.49 -1.41
N PHE A 43 22.27 -26.31 -0.37
CA PHE A 43 21.97 -27.34 0.64
C PHE A 43 21.09 -28.47 0.07
N VAL A 44 20.11 -28.14 -0.77
CA VAL A 44 19.26 -29.14 -1.44
C VAL A 44 19.99 -29.78 -2.64
N ALA A 45 20.82 -29.00 -3.35
CA ALA A 45 21.64 -29.51 -4.45
C ALA A 45 22.70 -30.54 -3.97
N THR A 46 23.29 -30.32 -2.79
CA THR A 46 24.26 -31.27 -2.22
C THR A 46 23.60 -32.57 -1.73
N GLN A 47 22.41 -32.49 -1.14
CA GLN A 47 21.61 -33.65 -0.72
C GLN A 47 21.18 -34.53 -1.93
N SER A 48 20.75 -33.88 -3.02
CA SER A 48 20.36 -34.58 -4.25
C SER A 48 21.56 -35.18 -5.01
N ALA A 49 22.71 -34.51 -5.03
CA ALA A 49 23.94 -35.03 -5.63
C ALA A 49 24.49 -36.26 -4.90
N LEU A 50 24.52 -36.25 -3.56
CA LEU A 50 24.96 -37.40 -2.75
C LEU A 50 24.03 -38.61 -2.93
N LEU A 51 22.72 -38.37 -3.00
CA LEU A 51 21.74 -39.42 -3.27
C LEU A 51 21.89 -39.99 -4.69
N ALA A 52 22.14 -39.12 -5.69
CA ALA A 52 22.40 -39.53 -7.06
C ALA A 52 23.69 -40.35 -7.21
N ILE A 53 24.77 -39.96 -6.52
CA ILE A 53 26.03 -40.72 -6.47
C ILE A 53 25.82 -42.09 -5.83
N PHE A 54 25.03 -42.16 -4.75
CA PHE A 54 24.69 -43.41 -4.08
C PHE A 54 23.87 -44.34 -4.98
N VAL A 55 22.88 -43.80 -5.70
CA VAL A 55 22.06 -44.54 -6.68
C VAL A 55 22.90 -45.00 -7.88
N TYR A 56 23.80 -44.17 -8.40
CA TYR A 56 24.73 -44.53 -9.48
C TYR A 56 25.65 -45.69 -9.09
N PHE A 57 26.13 -45.71 -7.84
CA PHE A 57 26.96 -46.79 -7.32
C PHE A 57 26.19 -48.12 -7.17
N LEU A 58 24.88 -48.05 -6.89
CA LEU A 58 23.99 -49.22 -6.87
C LEU A 58 23.69 -49.74 -8.29
N LEU A 59 23.60 -48.85 -9.28
CA LEU A 59 23.31 -49.19 -10.69
C LEU A 59 24.48 -49.88 -11.41
N THR A 60 25.73 -49.64 -10.99
CA THR A 60 26.94 -50.17 -11.66
C THR A 60 27.32 -51.59 -11.24
N LYS A 61 26.69 -52.18 -10.21
CA LYS A 61 26.86 -53.60 -9.87
C LYS A 61 25.70 -54.46 -10.40
N ARG A 62 26.05 -55.46 -11.22
CA ARG A 62 25.15 -56.47 -11.84
C ARG A 62 24.24 -57.16 -10.82
N PHE A 63 23.04 -56.62 -10.59
CA PHE A 63 21.97 -57.35 -9.92
C PHE A 63 20.62 -57.01 -10.58
N VAL A 64 20.15 -57.92 -11.44
CA VAL A 64 18.93 -57.74 -12.26
C VAL A 64 17.65 -57.67 -11.40
N ILE A 65 17.65 -58.28 -10.21
CA ILE A 65 16.55 -58.18 -9.24
C ILE A 65 16.53 -56.78 -8.58
N LEU A 66 17.68 -56.16 -8.36
CA LEU A 66 17.80 -54.83 -7.74
C LEU A 66 17.31 -53.70 -8.67
N TYR A 67 17.26 -53.91 -10.00
CA TYR A 67 16.80 -52.89 -10.96
C TYR A 67 15.31 -52.54 -10.84
N ARG A 68 14.44 -53.54 -10.59
CA ARG A 68 13.00 -53.29 -10.33
C ARG A 68 12.79 -52.58 -8.99
N TYR A 69 13.60 -52.90 -7.99
CA TYR A 69 13.51 -52.25 -6.68
C TYR A 69 14.18 -50.87 -6.65
N SER A 70 15.22 -50.60 -7.45
CA SER A 70 15.85 -49.28 -7.50
C SER A 70 14.93 -48.24 -8.12
N LEU A 71 14.15 -48.61 -9.13
CA LEU A 71 13.16 -47.74 -9.76
C LEU A 71 12.00 -47.42 -8.80
N LEU A 72 11.56 -48.43 -8.04
CA LEU A 72 10.59 -48.28 -6.95
C LEU A 72 11.12 -47.39 -5.83
N ILE A 73 12.37 -47.55 -5.41
CA ILE A 73 13.03 -46.72 -4.39
C ILE A 73 13.15 -45.28 -4.87
N SER A 74 13.52 -45.05 -6.14
CA SER A 74 13.60 -43.69 -6.71
C SER A 74 12.24 -43.01 -6.82
N LEU A 75 11.17 -43.76 -7.14
CA LEU A 75 9.81 -43.23 -7.13
C LEU A 75 9.35 -42.91 -5.72
N PHE A 76 9.69 -43.76 -4.74
CA PHE A 76 9.37 -43.55 -3.34
C PHE A 76 10.11 -42.35 -2.74
N SER A 77 11.39 -42.15 -3.09
CA SER A 77 12.15 -40.97 -2.68
C SER A 77 11.63 -39.69 -3.34
N LEU A 78 11.22 -39.73 -4.61
CA LEU A 78 10.53 -38.61 -5.27
C LEU A 78 9.20 -38.26 -4.58
N LEU A 79 8.42 -39.28 -4.20
CA LEU A 79 7.19 -39.11 -3.43
C LEU A 79 7.47 -38.48 -2.05
N ILE A 80 8.49 -38.97 -1.33
CA ILE A 80 8.92 -38.42 -0.04
C ILE A 80 9.42 -36.97 -0.20
N ILE A 81 10.20 -36.68 -1.24
CA ILE A 81 10.65 -35.31 -1.51
C ILE A 81 9.46 -34.41 -1.84
N SER A 82 8.50 -34.89 -2.62
CA SER A 82 7.29 -34.13 -2.97
C SER A 82 6.37 -33.89 -1.76
N SER A 83 6.28 -34.85 -0.84
CA SER A 83 5.48 -34.73 0.38
C SER A 83 6.18 -33.91 1.45
N ILE A 84 7.51 -33.96 1.53
CA ILE A 84 8.29 -33.03 2.36
C ILE A 84 8.18 -31.61 1.77
N PHE A 85 8.25 -31.45 0.44
CA PHE A 85 8.05 -30.15 -0.21
C PHE A 85 6.65 -29.59 0.08
N SER A 86 5.60 -30.42 0.04
CA SER A 86 4.23 -29.99 0.39
C SER A 86 4.05 -29.72 1.88
N LEU A 87 4.67 -30.49 2.77
CA LEU A 87 4.63 -30.20 4.21
C LEU A 87 5.42 -28.93 4.55
N VAL A 88 6.52 -28.67 3.84
CA VAL A 88 7.35 -27.48 4.06
C VAL A 88 6.64 -26.22 3.58
N SER A 89 5.96 -26.27 2.42
CA SER A 89 5.13 -25.16 1.98
C SER A 89 3.96 -24.89 2.92
N LEU A 90 3.41 -25.93 3.59
CA LEU A 90 2.44 -25.74 4.68
C LEU A 90 3.07 -25.19 5.97
N SER A 91 4.33 -25.51 6.28
CA SER A 91 4.99 -25.08 7.52
C SER A 91 5.44 -23.61 7.52
N TYR A 92 5.56 -23.00 6.34
CA TYR A 92 5.80 -21.57 6.18
C TYR A 92 4.55 -20.71 6.39
N ILE A 93 3.37 -21.32 6.39
CA ILE A 93 2.13 -20.66 6.78
C ILE A 93 2.08 -20.73 8.30
N GLU A 94 2.64 -19.72 8.97
CA GLU A 94 2.30 -19.48 10.37
C GLU A 94 0.78 -19.29 10.44
N TYR A 95 0.06 -20.30 10.94
CA TYR A 95 -1.38 -20.22 11.13
C TYR A 95 -1.68 -19.22 12.26
N GLY A 96 -2.25 -18.08 11.90
CA GLY A 96 -2.69 -17.07 12.85
C GLY A 96 -2.20 -15.67 12.50
N THR A 97 -2.26 -14.77 13.48
CA THR A 97 -1.78 -13.40 13.35
C THR A 97 -0.31 -13.32 13.76
N ILE A 98 0.53 -12.83 12.86
CA ILE A 98 1.96 -12.61 13.04
C ILE A 98 2.17 -11.21 13.60
N MET A 99 2.73 -11.12 14.81
CA MET A 99 3.01 -9.84 15.44
C MET A 99 4.29 -9.21 14.88
N ILE A 100 4.21 -7.94 14.49
CA ILE A 100 5.32 -7.08 14.10
C ILE A 100 5.67 -6.19 15.30
N ASN A 101 6.89 -6.33 15.84
CA ASN A 101 7.34 -5.61 17.02
C ASN A 101 8.42 -4.58 16.72
N LYS A 102 9.10 -4.70 15.58
CA LYS A 102 10.23 -3.86 15.16
C LYS A 102 10.39 -3.87 13.64
N ILE A 103 11.24 -2.99 13.11
CA ILE A 103 11.31 -2.76 11.67
C ILE A 103 11.76 -3.98 10.86
N GLU A 104 12.66 -4.80 11.39
CA GLU A 104 13.12 -5.99 10.67
C GLU A 104 12.02 -7.04 10.48
N ASP A 105 10.98 -7.02 11.34
CA ASP A 105 9.86 -7.96 11.25
C ASP A 105 9.01 -7.71 9.98
N LEU A 106 9.03 -6.50 9.41
CA LEU A 106 8.35 -6.22 8.13
C LEU A 106 8.89 -7.08 7.00
N ASN A 107 10.14 -7.51 7.04
CA ASN A 107 10.70 -8.41 6.02
C ASN A 107 10.02 -9.78 6.01
N ARG A 108 9.40 -10.21 7.12
CA ARG A 108 8.62 -11.47 7.17
C ARG A 108 7.45 -11.45 6.22
N ILE A 109 6.90 -10.27 5.93
CA ILE A 109 5.77 -10.11 5.01
C ILE A 109 6.19 -10.49 3.59
N ASN A 110 7.42 -10.16 3.19
CA ASN A 110 7.95 -10.57 1.88
C ASN A 110 8.13 -12.11 1.78
N TRP A 111 8.16 -12.84 2.89
CA TRP A 111 8.25 -14.31 2.90
C TRP A 111 6.89 -15.00 2.98
N ASN A 112 5.87 -14.31 3.50
CA ASN A 112 4.49 -14.81 3.59
C ASN A 112 3.51 -13.66 3.25
N PRO A 113 3.39 -13.26 1.97
CA PRO A 113 2.60 -12.10 1.56
C PRO A 113 1.09 -12.29 1.76
N SER A 114 0.62 -13.53 1.92
CA SER A 114 -0.78 -13.89 2.20
C SER A 114 -1.10 -13.98 3.70
N GLY A 115 -0.12 -13.71 4.56
CA GLY A 115 -0.28 -13.83 6.01
C GLY A 115 -1.15 -12.73 6.63
N ASN A 116 -1.55 -12.95 7.87
CA ASN A 116 -2.20 -11.94 8.70
C ASN A 116 -1.17 -11.33 9.63
N PHE A 117 -0.88 -10.04 9.49
CA PHE A 117 0.12 -9.31 10.24
C PHE A 117 -0.54 -8.23 11.10
N LYS A 118 -0.04 -8.05 12.31
CA LYS A 118 -0.52 -7.03 13.24
C LYS A 118 0.63 -6.33 13.94
N LEU A 119 0.62 -4.99 13.97
CA LEU A 119 1.58 -4.24 14.79
C LEU A 119 1.29 -4.46 16.28
N ASN A 120 2.35 -4.64 17.06
CA ASN A 120 2.28 -4.78 18.51
C ASN A 120 2.86 -3.59 19.28
N ASN A 121 3.62 -2.74 18.61
CA ASN A 121 4.26 -1.54 19.14
C ASN A 121 4.44 -0.52 18.02
N ASP A 122 4.69 0.73 18.40
CA ASP A 122 5.25 1.72 17.49
C ASP A 122 6.61 1.26 16.95
N ILE A 123 6.89 1.57 15.68
CA ILE A 123 8.10 1.15 14.97
C ILE A 123 8.79 2.38 14.39
N PHE A 124 10.12 2.40 14.43
CA PHE A 124 10.95 3.44 13.82
C PHE A 124 11.67 2.87 12.59
N TYR A 125 11.49 3.49 11.44
CA TYR A 125 12.20 3.11 10.22
C TYR A 125 13.65 3.59 10.27
N ASP A 126 14.59 2.67 10.16
CA ASP A 126 16.01 3.04 10.07
C ASP A 126 16.39 3.33 8.61
N SER A 127 16.52 4.63 8.29
CA SER A 127 16.93 5.12 6.98
C SER A 127 18.33 4.66 6.53
N SER A 128 19.17 4.14 7.44
CA SER A 128 20.48 3.58 7.09
C SER A 128 20.39 2.20 6.41
N ILE A 129 19.21 1.56 6.45
CA ILE A 129 18.95 0.30 5.76
C ILE A 129 18.81 0.57 4.26
N THR A 130 19.92 0.43 3.54
CA THR A 130 19.97 0.51 2.08
C THR A 130 19.39 -0.77 1.46
N ASN A 131 18.09 -0.77 1.22
CA ASN A 131 17.46 -1.70 0.29
C ASN A 131 17.37 -1.02 -1.07
N GLU A 132 17.87 -1.67 -2.13
CA GLU A 132 17.81 -1.16 -3.52
C GLU A 132 16.37 -1.10 -4.05
N GLU A 133 15.46 -1.84 -3.42
CA GLU A 133 14.07 -1.89 -3.83
C GLU A 133 13.31 -0.58 -3.50
N PRO A 134 12.39 -0.15 -4.38
CA PRO A 134 11.67 1.11 -4.22
C PRO A 134 10.68 1.10 -3.05
N CYS A 135 10.32 -0.06 -2.50
CA CYS A 135 9.39 -0.20 -1.38
C CYS A 135 9.87 -1.25 -0.38
N ILE A 136 9.31 -1.25 0.83
CA ILE A 136 9.64 -2.24 1.88
C ILE A 136 9.05 -3.61 1.56
N ILE A 137 7.79 -3.65 1.14
CA ILE A 137 7.03 -4.87 0.87
C ILE A 137 6.68 -4.91 -0.61
N LYS A 138 7.12 -5.94 -1.34
CA LYS A 138 6.97 -5.98 -2.81
C LYS A 138 5.53 -6.20 -3.26
N GLU A 139 4.92 -7.27 -2.77
CA GLU A 139 3.55 -7.65 -3.08
C GLU A 139 2.91 -8.18 -1.82
N PHE A 140 1.64 -7.83 -1.60
CA PHE A 140 0.90 -8.25 -0.42
C PHE A 140 -0.55 -8.55 -0.76
N ASN A 141 -1.04 -9.70 -0.30
CA ASN A 141 -2.40 -10.20 -0.53
C ASN A 141 -3.04 -10.83 0.73
N GLY A 142 -2.55 -10.42 1.91
CA GLY A 142 -3.07 -10.82 3.21
C GLY A 142 -3.78 -9.69 3.94
N ILE A 143 -3.66 -9.69 5.27
CA ILE A 143 -4.19 -8.63 6.15
C ILE A 143 -3.04 -7.96 6.89
N PHE A 144 -2.93 -6.64 6.84
CA PHE A 144 -1.99 -5.88 7.65
C PHE A 144 -2.76 -4.88 8.52
N ASP A 145 -2.82 -5.16 9.82
CA ASP A 145 -3.50 -4.35 10.83
C ASP A 145 -2.48 -3.57 11.66
N GLY A 146 -2.43 -2.25 11.46
CA GLY A 146 -1.61 -1.33 12.23
C GLY A 146 -2.01 -1.25 13.72
N ASN A 147 -3.20 -1.76 14.09
CA ASN A 147 -3.65 -1.92 15.47
C ASN A 147 -3.59 -0.63 16.30
N GLY A 148 -3.65 0.53 15.66
CA GLY A 148 -3.54 1.83 16.32
C GLY A 148 -2.11 2.31 16.58
N TYR A 149 -1.09 1.53 16.21
CA TYR A 149 0.31 1.90 16.34
C TYR A 149 0.83 2.70 15.15
N THR A 150 1.94 3.40 15.39
CA THR A 150 2.57 4.30 14.43
C THR A 150 3.88 3.73 13.89
N ILE A 151 4.10 3.88 12.59
CA ILE A 151 5.42 3.70 11.96
C ILE A 151 6.02 5.09 11.70
N TYR A 152 7.17 5.36 12.28
CA TYR A 152 7.89 6.62 12.20
C TYR A 152 8.99 6.60 11.14
N ASP A 153 9.34 7.79 10.64
CA ASP A 153 10.58 8.07 9.88
C ASP A 153 10.69 7.34 8.54
N LEU A 154 9.54 6.94 7.99
CA LEU A 154 9.47 6.21 6.73
C LEU A 154 10.02 7.07 5.58
N ASN A 155 11.01 6.54 4.85
CA ASN A 155 11.67 7.22 3.73
C ASN A 155 11.40 6.59 2.36
N LYS A 156 10.54 5.56 2.29
CA LYS A 156 10.11 4.88 1.07
C LYS A 156 8.73 4.23 1.26
N PRO A 157 7.98 3.94 0.18
CA PRO A 157 6.67 3.29 0.27
C PRO A 157 6.68 2.01 1.09
N LEU A 158 5.61 1.80 1.86
CA LEU A 158 5.45 0.58 2.66
C LEU A 158 5.24 -0.64 1.75
N PHE A 159 4.34 -0.52 0.77
CA PHE A 159 4.04 -1.56 -0.22
C PHE A 159 4.39 -1.08 -1.63
N CYS A 160 4.81 -1.96 -2.53
CA CYS A 160 4.75 -1.65 -3.96
C CYS A 160 3.34 -1.95 -4.49
N THR A 161 2.88 -3.18 -4.32
CA THR A 161 1.55 -3.61 -4.80
C THR A 161 0.73 -4.24 -3.67
N ILE A 162 -0.47 -3.71 -3.47
CA ILE A 162 -1.53 -4.34 -2.66
C ILE A 162 -2.46 -5.06 -3.63
N LEU A 163 -2.60 -6.37 -3.49
CA LEU A 163 -3.38 -7.24 -4.37
C LEU A 163 -4.46 -7.96 -3.55
N ASP A 164 -5.72 -7.52 -3.64
CA ASP A 164 -6.83 -8.14 -2.90
C ASP A 164 -6.59 -8.26 -1.38
N ALA A 165 -5.78 -7.36 -0.81
CA ALA A 165 -5.39 -7.34 0.59
C ALA A 165 -6.22 -6.34 1.41
N ASP A 166 -6.23 -6.50 2.74
CA ASP A 166 -6.83 -5.57 3.71
C ASP A 166 -5.71 -4.87 4.50
N ILE A 167 -5.55 -3.57 4.28
CA ILE A 167 -4.59 -2.70 4.96
C ILE A 167 -5.35 -1.72 5.85
N LYS A 168 -5.16 -1.81 7.17
CA LYS A 168 -5.97 -0.99 8.08
C LYS A 168 -5.29 -0.52 9.35
N ASN A 169 -5.85 0.55 9.94
CA ASN A 169 -5.49 1.08 11.25
C ASN A 169 -4.01 1.47 11.38
N ILE A 170 -3.42 2.04 10.33
CA ILE A 170 -2.00 2.41 10.27
C ILE A 170 -1.84 3.91 10.42
N TYR A 171 -0.94 4.32 11.31
CA TYR A 171 -0.46 5.70 11.39
C TYR A 171 0.98 5.76 10.89
N LEU A 172 1.27 6.66 9.95
CA LEU A 172 2.63 6.99 9.52
C LEU A 172 2.95 8.41 9.94
N ARG A 173 4.05 8.62 10.68
CA ARG A 173 4.47 9.94 11.15
C ARG A 173 5.92 10.23 10.80
N ASN A 174 6.23 11.52 10.63
CA ASN A 174 7.54 11.99 10.18
C ASN A 174 7.99 11.32 8.88
N VAL A 175 7.05 11.12 7.96
CA VAL A 175 7.37 10.62 6.62
C VAL A 175 8.15 11.69 5.87
N ASN A 176 9.28 11.32 5.28
CA ASN A 176 10.04 12.22 4.42
C ASN A 176 10.63 11.43 3.26
N ILE A 177 9.98 11.52 2.10
CA ILE A 177 10.33 10.71 0.93
C ILE A 177 10.74 11.63 -0.21
N ASN A 178 11.92 11.37 -0.78
CA ASN A 178 12.37 12.00 -2.02
C ASN A 178 12.30 10.96 -3.15
N VAL A 179 11.49 11.23 -4.17
CA VAL A 179 11.22 10.32 -5.29
C VAL A 179 11.99 10.79 -6.51
N ASP A 180 13.05 10.06 -6.85
CA ASP A 180 13.81 10.31 -8.07
C ASP A 180 13.01 9.86 -9.32
N GLU A 181 13.12 10.64 -10.40
CA GLU A 181 12.33 10.58 -11.65
C GLU A 181 12.26 9.21 -12.32
N TYR A 182 13.31 8.40 -12.17
CA TYR A 182 13.50 7.16 -12.92
C TYR A 182 13.00 5.91 -12.21
N SER A 183 12.52 6.04 -10.96
CA SER A 183 12.32 4.88 -10.10
C SER A 183 10.95 4.22 -10.32
N VAL A 184 9.88 5.02 -10.44
CA VAL A 184 8.50 4.53 -10.54
C VAL A 184 7.62 5.52 -11.30
N PRO A 185 6.61 5.09 -12.08
CA PRO A 185 5.76 6.02 -12.85
C PRO A 185 4.73 6.76 -11.99
N ARG A 186 4.31 6.16 -10.87
CA ARG A 186 3.40 6.75 -9.89
C ARG A 186 3.83 6.34 -8.50
N PHE A 187 3.68 7.26 -7.56
CA PHE A 187 4.17 7.11 -6.21
C PHE A 187 3.06 7.31 -5.17
N GLY A 188 3.11 6.56 -4.08
CA GLY A 188 2.34 6.84 -2.88
C GLY A 188 3.00 6.25 -1.64
N THR A 189 2.82 6.91 -0.49
CA THR A 189 3.48 6.54 0.77
C THR A 189 3.10 5.14 1.26
N ILE A 190 1.83 4.77 1.10
CA ILE A 190 1.32 3.45 1.48
C ILE A 190 1.63 2.45 0.38
N ALA A 191 1.25 2.74 -0.86
CA ALA A 191 1.54 1.86 -1.99
C ALA A 191 1.70 2.59 -3.33
N LEU A 192 2.45 1.98 -4.23
CA LEU A 192 2.48 2.40 -5.63
C LEU A 192 1.18 2.03 -6.34
N ILE A 193 0.65 0.83 -6.09
CA ILE A 193 -0.60 0.33 -6.68
C ILE A 193 -1.48 -0.30 -5.59
N ASN A 194 -2.74 0.11 -5.55
CA ASN A 194 -3.76 -0.51 -4.71
C ASN A 194 -4.82 -1.23 -5.55
N ARG A 195 -5.02 -2.53 -5.30
CA ARG A 195 -6.16 -3.33 -5.78
C ARG A 195 -6.96 -3.94 -4.63
N GLY A 196 -6.61 -3.62 -3.38
CA GLY A 196 -7.27 -4.11 -2.18
C GLY A 196 -8.11 -3.03 -1.49
N ILE A 197 -8.21 -3.16 -0.17
CA ILE A 197 -8.92 -2.25 0.72
C ILE A 197 -7.89 -1.55 1.61
N ILE A 198 -7.98 -0.23 1.66
CA ILE A 198 -7.23 0.64 2.58
C ILE A 198 -8.26 1.34 3.46
N GLU A 199 -8.17 1.13 4.77
CA GLU A 199 -9.14 1.65 5.73
C GLU A 199 -8.45 2.22 6.98
N ASN A 200 -8.82 3.42 7.42
CA ASN A 200 -8.28 4.00 8.66
C ASN A 200 -6.73 4.10 8.60
N VAL A 201 -6.22 4.67 7.51
CA VAL A 201 -4.79 4.87 7.28
C VAL A 201 -4.47 6.35 7.18
N HIS A 202 -3.55 6.80 8.02
CA HIS A 202 -3.26 8.22 8.21
C HIS A 202 -1.77 8.48 8.05
N VAL A 203 -1.42 9.39 7.14
CA VAL A 203 -0.02 9.74 6.83
C VAL A 203 0.24 11.20 7.16
N PHE A 204 1.25 11.44 7.98
CA PHE A 204 1.80 12.75 8.26
C PHE A 204 3.25 12.87 7.79
N GLY A 205 3.48 13.69 6.76
CA GLY A 205 4.82 13.96 6.29
C GLY A 205 4.92 14.58 4.90
N ASN A 206 6.13 14.62 4.37
CA ASN A 206 6.49 15.34 3.16
C ASN A 206 6.97 14.40 2.06
N ILE A 207 6.56 14.68 0.83
CA ILE A 207 6.97 13.98 -0.37
C ILE A 207 7.53 15.02 -1.34
N SER A 208 8.78 14.84 -1.77
CA SER A 208 9.41 15.66 -2.81
C SER A 208 9.81 14.80 -4.01
N GLY A 209 9.88 15.36 -5.22
CA GLY A 209 10.39 14.63 -6.38
C GLY A 209 9.94 15.18 -7.73
N SER A 210 10.01 14.37 -8.78
CA SER A 210 9.53 14.73 -10.12
C SER A 210 8.48 13.76 -10.68
N THR A 211 8.07 12.78 -9.88
CA THR A 211 7.14 11.73 -10.26
C THR A 211 5.71 12.09 -9.86
N SER A 212 4.74 11.60 -10.64
CA SER A 212 3.31 11.66 -10.31
C SER A 212 3.01 11.04 -8.95
N THR A 213 2.49 11.84 -8.02
CA THR A 213 2.45 11.51 -6.60
C THR A 213 1.05 11.60 -6.01
N GLY A 214 0.63 10.52 -5.34
CA GLY A 214 -0.49 10.51 -4.40
C GLY A 214 0.04 10.52 -2.98
N GLY A 215 -0.54 11.29 -2.06
CA GLY A 215 -0.11 11.27 -0.66
C GLY A 215 -0.16 9.88 -0.02
N LEU A 216 -1.18 9.08 -0.36
CA LEU A 216 -1.33 7.69 0.09
C LEU A 216 -0.94 6.69 -0.99
N ILE A 217 -1.52 6.82 -2.19
CA ILE A 217 -1.46 5.78 -3.24
C ILE A 217 -1.09 6.36 -4.60
N GLY A 218 -0.15 5.73 -5.30
CA GLY A 218 0.16 6.11 -6.68
C GLY A 218 -1.02 5.84 -7.62
N TYR A 219 -1.44 4.59 -7.72
CA TYR A 219 -2.54 4.16 -8.58
C TYR A 219 -3.57 3.35 -7.80
N ASN A 220 -4.76 3.92 -7.62
CA ASN A 220 -5.85 3.25 -6.94
C ASN A 220 -6.80 2.57 -7.95
N GLN A 221 -6.91 1.26 -7.86
CA GLN A 221 -7.94 0.44 -8.51
C GLN A 221 -8.85 -0.26 -7.48
N GLY A 222 -8.53 -0.14 -6.19
CA GLY A 222 -9.26 -0.72 -5.07
C GLY A 222 -10.12 0.31 -4.34
N THR A 223 -10.26 0.11 -3.02
CA THR A 223 -11.00 1.01 -2.14
C THR A 223 -10.06 1.71 -1.16
N ILE A 224 -10.24 3.01 -1.00
CA ILE A 224 -9.64 3.83 0.05
C ILE A 224 -10.79 4.44 0.85
N ASN A 225 -10.85 4.13 2.14
CA ASN A 225 -11.90 4.58 3.02
C ASN A 225 -11.32 5.16 4.31
N ASN A 226 -11.95 6.20 4.86
CA ASN A 226 -11.62 6.70 6.19
C ASN A 226 -10.11 6.99 6.38
N SER A 227 -9.46 7.54 5.35
CA SER A 227 -7.99 7.65 5.30
C SER A 227 -7.57 9.08 5.02
N SER A 228 -6.34 9.44 5.40
CA SER A 228 -5.89 10.82 5.22
C SER A 228 -4.41 11.00 4.98
N PHE A 229 -4.10 12.10 4.31
CA PHE A 229 -2.76 12.61 4.14
C PHE A 229 -2.67 14.06 4.63
N SER A 230 -1.70 14.32 5.51
CA SER A 230 -1.39 15.65 6.03
C SER A 230 0.08 15.98 5.80
N GLY A 231 0.37 16.99 4.98
CA GLY A 231 1.73 17.48 4.76
C GLY A 231 1.96 18.08 3.38
N ILE A 232 3.20 18.03 2.90
CA ILE A 232 3.62 18.70 1.66
C ILE A 232 3.86 17.67 0.56
N ILE A 233 3.28 17.89 -0.62
CA ILE A 233 3.63 17.18 -1.86
C ILE A 233 4.27 18.21 -2.81
N ASP A 234 5.59 18.15 -2.97
CA ASP A 234 6.34 19.05 -3.85
C ASP A 234 6.92 18.26 -5.02
N SER A 235 6.18 18.19 -6.12
CA SER A 235 6.64 17.55 -7.35
C SER A 235 6.35 18.40 -8.59
N PRO A 236 7.06 19.53 -8.76
CA PRO A 236 6.71 20.59 -9.72
C PRO A 236 6.87 20.19 -11.19
N LEU A 237 7.43 19.03 -11.50
CA LEU A 237 7.57 18.50 -12.87
C LEU A 237 6.56 17.39 -13.19
N SER A 238 5.81 16.93 -12.18
CA SER A 238 4.88 15.80 -12.31
C SER A 238 3.57 16.18 -13.01
N SER A 239 2.87 15.18 -13.53
CA SER A 239 1.66 15.37 -14.33
C SER A 239 0.36 14.85 -13.70
N GLN A 240 0.43 14.24 -12.51
CA GLN A 240 -0.73 13.64 -11.84
C GLN A 240 -0.53 13.66 -10.32
N ASN A 241 -0.66 14.84 -9.71
CA ASN A 241 -0.47 15.00 -8.27
C ASN A 241 -1.80 15.09 -7.52
N GLY A 242 -1.98 14.24 -6.50
CA GLY A 242 -3.16 14.24 -5.65
C GLY A 242 -2.84 14.11 -4.18
N GLY A 243 -3.63 14.76 -3.31
CA GLY A 243 -3.43 14.63 -1.86
C GLY A 243 -3.64 13.21 -1.35
N ILE A 244 -4.50 12.40 -1.99
CA ILE A 244 -4.70 10.99 -1.65
C ILE A 244 -4.12 10.09 -2.73
N THR A 245 -4.51 10.29 -3.99
CA THR A 245 -4.12 9.44 -5.12
C THR A 245 -3.50 10.21 -6.27
N SER A 246 -2.47 9.67 -6.92
CA SER A 246 -2.01 10.23 -8.20
C SER A 246 -3.03 9.94 -9.32
N LEU A 247 -3.37 8.66 -9.51
CA LEU A 247 -4.43 8.20 -10.40
C LEU A 247 -5.47 7.37 -9.65
N ASN A 248 -6.75 7.71 -9.82
CA ASN A 248 -7.87 6.93 -9.29
C ASN A 248 -8.71 6.30 -10.41
N GLU A 249 -8.93 5.00 -10.30
CA GLU A 249 -9.93 4.22 -11.05
C GLU A 249 -10.87 3.42 -10.11
N GLY A 250 -10.63 3.51 -8.81
CA GLY A 250 -11.39 2.83 -7.77
C GLY A 250 -12.27 3.78 -6.96
N ILE A 251 -12.50 3.42 -5.70
CA ILE A 251 -13.35 4.15 -4.75
C ILE A 251 -12.46 4.89 -3.76
N ILE A 252 -12.73 6.18 -3.56
CA ILE A 252 -12.22 6.97 -2.44
C ILE A 252 -13.44 7.50 -1.68
N SER A 253 -13.55 7.16 -0.40
CA SER A 253 -14.66 7.61 0.43
C SER A 253 -14.20 8.07 1.79
N ALA A 254 -14.95 9.00 2.40
CA ALA A 254 -14.73 9.40 3.78
C ALA A 254 -13.28 9.80 4.08
N SER A 255 -12.58 10.41 3.13
CA SER A 255 -11.13 10.62 3.20
C SER A 255 -10.77 12.08 3.02
N TYR A 256 -9.62 12.49 3.55
CA TYR A 256 -9.22 13.89 3.46
C TYR A 256 -7.73 14.13 3.26
N SER A 257 -7.42 15.26 2.63
CA SER A 257 -6.06 15.74 2.46
C SER A 257 -5.87 17.13 3.06
N LYS A 258 -4.70 17.42 3.63
CA LYS A 258 -4.38 18.72 4.26
C LYS A 258 -2.91 19.11 4.02
N GLY A 259 -2.65 20.39 3.81
CA GLY A 259 -1.29 20.91 3.63
C GLY A 259 -1.11 21.66 2.32
N SER A 260 -0.10 21.31 1.51
CA SER A 260 0.14 21.95 0.22
C SER A 260 0.59 20.98 -0.85
N ILE A 261 0.16 21.22 -2.09
CA ILE A 261 0.56 20.47 -3.28
C ILE A 261 1.14 21.45 -4.29
N ASN A 262 2.34 21.17 -4.77
CA ASN A 262 2.99 21.86 -5.88
C ASN A 262 3.23 20.83 -7.00
N GLY A 263 2.59 21.03 -8.14
CA GLY A 263 2.67 20.14 -9.31
C GLY A 263 2.75 20.92 -10.63
N ASN A 264 2.76 20.22 -11.77
CA ASN A 264 2.71 20.86 -13.09
C ASN A 264 1.33 20.70 -13.73
N VAL A 265 0.98 19.47 -14.07
CA VAL A 265 -0.26 19.14 -14.77
C VAL A 265 -1.10 18.22 -13.88
N GLY A 266 -2.43 18.29 -13.99
CA GLY A 266 -3.32 17.31 -13.35
C GLY A 266 -3.16 17.29 -11.83
N VAL A 267 -3.35 18.45 -11.20
CA VAL A 267 -3.14 18.63 -9.76
C VAL A 267 -4.49 18.73 -9.05
N GLY A 268 -4.77 17.80 -8.15
CA GLY A 268 -6.02 17.76 -7.38
C GLY A 268 -5.78 17.68 -5.88
N GLY A 269 -6.67 18.26 -5.08
CA GLY A 269 -6.58 18.13 -3.62
C GLY A 269 -6.81 16.69 -3.17
N ILE A 270 -7.67 15.91 -3.83
CA ILE A 270 -7.87 14.48 -3.52
C ILE A 270 -7.12 13.59 -4.53
N SER A 271 -7.38 13.77 -5.83
CA SER A 271 -6.77 12.96 -6.88
C SER A 271 -6.19 13.82 -7.99
N GLY A 272 -4.99 13.50 -8.47
CA GLY A 272 -4.43 14.20 -9.64
C GLY A 272 -5.28 13.96 -10.89
N VAL A 273 -5.44 12.68 -11.24
CA VAL A 273 -6.29 12.23 -12.35
C VAL A 273 -7.30 11.20 -11.88
N SER A 274 -8.49 11.19 -12.44
CA SER A 274 -9.45 10.08 -12.24
C SER A 274 -10.03 9.56 -13.55
N SER A 275 -10.22 8.25 -13.64
CA SER A 275 -10.58 7.52 -14.88
C SER A 275 -11.67 6.47 -14.58
N GLY A 276 -12.77 6.92 -13.97
CA GLY A 276 -13.84 6.06 -13.46
C GLY A 276 -13.88 6.01 -11.94
N GLY A 277 -14.75 5.15 -11.40
CA GLY A 277 -14.89 4.98 -9.96
C GLY A 277 -15.66 6.13 -9.28
N SER A 278 -15.36 6.38 -8.01
CA SER A 278 -16.06 7.37 -7.19
C SER A 278 -15.16 8.06 -6.19
N ILE A 279 -15.39 9.35 -5.96
CA ILE A 279 -14.82 10.12 -4.86
C ILE A 279 -15.99 10.76 -4.12
N VAL A 280 -16.28 10.27 -2.92
CA VAL A 280 -17.50 10.65 -2.20
C VAL A 280 -17.24 10.94 -0.72
N ASN A 281 -17.93 11.93 -0.15
CA ASN A 281 -17.77 12.29 1.26
C ASN A 281 -16.31 12.59 1.61
N CYS A 282 -15.62 13.35 0.76
CA CYS A 282 -14.20 13.66 0.92
C CYS A 282 -14.00 15.16 1.09
N TYR A 283 -12.98 15.57 1.84
CA TYR A 283 -12.60 16.97 1.90
C TYR A 283 -11.11 17.20 1.65
N THR A 284 -10.77 18.36 1.13
CA THR A 284 -9.39 18.82 1.06
C THR A 284 -9.23 20.14 1.80
N LYS A 285 -8.08 20.32 2.46
CA LYS A 285 -7.55 21.57 3.01
C LYS A 285 -6.15 21.80 2.46
N MET A 286 -6.00 21.66 1.14
CA MET A 286 -4.74 21.81 0.43
C MET A 286 -4.63 23.21 -0.16
N ASN A 287 -3.46 23.83 -0.03
CA ASN A 287 -3.05 24.92 -0.90
C ASN A 287 -2.45 24.30 -2.16
N ILE A 288 -3.12 24.45 -3.29
CA ILE A 288 -2.82 23.76 -4.54
C ILE A 288 -2.20 24.74 -5.51
N ASN A 289 -0.98 24.46 -5.95
CA ASN A 289 -0.30 25.17 -7.01
C ASN A 289 0.00 24.23 -8.17
N GLY A 290 -0.40 24.62 -9.36
CA GLY A 290 -0.08 23.92 -10.59
C GLY A 290 -0.04 24.86 -11.80
N ASN A 291 0.15 24.29 -12.98
CA ASN A 291 0.20 25.04 -14.23
C ASN A 291 -1.07 24.81 -15.06
N ILE A 292 -1.41 23.54 -15.32
CA ILE A 292 -2.50 23.15 -16.24
C ILE A 292 -3.35 22.06 -15.56
N HIS A 293 -4.68 22.13 -15.71
CA HIS A 293 -5.61 21.14 -15.16
C HIS A 293 -5.49 21.00 -13.63
N VAL A 294 -5.85 22.07 -12.93
CA VAL A 294 -5.69 22.16 -11.47
C VAL A 294 -7.04 22.34 -10.82
N SER A 295 -7.33 21.57 -9.77
CA SER A 295 -8.60 21.70 -9.07
C SER A 295 -8.57 21.28 -7.62
N GLY A 296 -9.60 21.67 -6.86
CA GLY A 296 -9.76 21.30 -5.46
C GLY A 296 -9.92 19.80 -5.24
N ILE A 297 -10.68 19.07 -6.06
CA ILE A 297 -10.90 17.62 -5.84
C ILE A 297 -10.10 16.77 -6.83
N VAL A 298 -10.42 16.85 -8.12
CA VAL A 298 -9.75 16.08 -9.19
C VAL A 298 -9.13 17.01 -10.22
N GLY A 299 -7.82 16.97 -10.40
CA GLY A 299 -7.14 17.80 -11.40
C GLY A 299 -7.70 17.60 -12.81
N TYR A 300 -7.78 16.35 -13.28
CA TYR A 300 -8.31 16.02 -14.61
C TYR A 300 -9.12 14.72 -14.64
N LEU A 301 -10.22 14.70 -15.40
CA LEU A 301 -11.05 13.51 -15.63
C LEU A 301 -10.80 12.90 -17.01
N LEU A 302 -10.49 11.60 -17.05
CA LEU A 302 -10.38 10.81 -18.29
C LEU A 302 -11.69 10.11 -18.67
N LYS A 303 -12.53 9.81 -17.68
CA LYS A 303 -13.83 9.14 -17.81
C LYS A 303 -14.77 9.70 -16.75
N ASN A 304 -16.06 9.40 -16.86
CA ASN A 304 -17.05 9.78 -15.86
C ASN A 304 -16.72 9.19 -14.48
N VAL A 305 -16.73 10.05 -13.46
CA VAL A 305 -16.50 9.70 -12.06
C VAL A 305 -17.68 10.20 -11.23
N ASN A 306 -18.13 9.39 -10.27
CA ASN A 306 -19.10 9.85 -9.29
C ASN A 306 -18.42 10.76 -8.26
N LEU A 307 -18.88 12.01 -8.17
CA LEU A 307 -18.32 13.05 -7.30
C LEU A 307 -19.46 13.63 -6.46
N ASP A 308 -19.48 13.37 -5.16
CA ASP A 308 -20.58 13.80 -4.29
C ASP A 308 -20.14 13.99 -2.83
N GLY A 309 -20.82 14.88 -2.10
CA GLY A 309 -20.50 15.19 -0.71
C GLY A 309 -19.07 15.68 -0.52
N LEU A 310 -18.65 16.69 -1.29
CA LEU A 310 -17.25 17.13 -1.33
C LEU A 310 -17.08 18.47 -0.64
N ILE A 311 -15.91 18.68 -0.05
CA ILE A 311 -15.54 19.99 0.50
C ILE A 311 -14.13 20.38 0.08
N VAL A 312 -13.96 21.61 -0.36
CA VAL A 312 -12.69 22.19 -0.78
C VAL A 312 -12.41 23.42 0.08
N TYR A 313 -11.45 23.29 0.99
CA TYR A 313 -10.83 24.38 1.71
C TYR A 313 -9.44 24.65 1.15
N GLY A 314 -9.07 25.92 1.06
CA GLY A 314 -7.71 26.33 0.68
C GLY A 314 -7.64 26.94 -0.71
N ASN A 315 -6.47 27.49 -1.02
CA ASN A 315 -6.26 28.27 -2.23
C ASN A 315 -5.87 27.39 -3.41
N ILE A 316 -6.37 27.72 -4.60
CA ILE A 316 -6.08 27.01 -5.85
C ILE A 316 -5.44 28.00 -6.81
N THR A 317 -4.23 27.70 -7.28
CA THR A 317 -3.48 28.54 -8.21
C THR A 317 -3.13 27.74 -9.47
N ALA A 318 -3.46 28.27 -10.65
CA ALA A 318 -3.11 27.67 -11.93
C ALA A 318 -3.09 28.67 -13.08
N ASN A 319 -2.30 28.41 -14.12
CA ASN A 319 -2.29 29.26 -15.30
C ASN A 319 -3.49 28.94 -16.21
N GLU A 320 -3.74 27.66 -16.50
CA GLU A 320 -4.78 27.22 -17.44
C GLU A 320 -5.63 26.07 -16.86
N TYR A 321 -6.91 26.03 -17.26
CA TYR A 321 -7.90 25.01 -16.85
C TYR A 321 -7.92 24.81 -15.32
N ILE A 322 -8.57 25.74 -14.63
CA ILE A 322 -8.76 25.72 -13.18
C ILE A 322 -10.21 25.39 -12.83
N GLY A 323 -10.42 24.65 -11.75
CA GLY A 323 -11.76 24.30 -11.27
C GLY A 323 -11.81 24.09 -9.77
N VAL A 324 -13.00 24.23 -9.18
CA VAL A 324 -13.20 23.88 -7.76
C VAL A 324 -13.20 22.35 -7.60
N VAL A 325 -14.01 21.67 -8.39
CA VAL A 325 -14.16 20.22 -8.32
C VAL A 325 -13.23 19.53 -9.30
N THR A 326 -13.30 19.95 -10.56
CA THR A 326 -12.43 19.46 -11.63
C THR A 326 -12.26 20.51 -12.72
N SER A 327 -11.18 20.41 -13.49
CA SER A 327 -10.86 21.32 -14.60
C SER A 327 -11.38 20.83 -15.96
N SER A 328 -11.92 19.62 -16.01
CA SER A 328 -12.50 19.00 -17.20
C SER A 328 -14.01 19.24 -17.26
N ASP A 329 -14.57 19.26 -18.47
CA ASP A 329 -16.03 19.25 -18.63
C ASP A 329 -16.64 18.00 -17.97
N HIS A 330 -17.53 18.19 -17.01
CA HIS A 330 -18.25 17.11 -16.34
C HIS A 330 -19.74 17.43 -16.32
N LEU A 331 -20.55 16.44 -16.73
CA LEU A 331 -21.97 16.61 -17.04
C LEU A 331 -22.91 16.36 -15.85
N TYR A 332 -22.38 16.17 -14.64
CA TYR A 332 -23.18 15.75 -13.49
C TYR A 332 -23.15 16.74 -12.34
N ALA A 333 -24.29 16.75 -11.70
CA ALA A 333 -24.57 17.21 -10.36
C ALA A 333 -23.51 16.81 -9.32
N PHE A 334 -22.92 17.79 -8.64
CA PHE A 334 -22.12 17.58 -7.43
C PHE A 334 -22.62 18.46 -6.29
N ASN A 335 -22.56 17.95 -5.07
CA ASN A 335 -22.72 18.76 -3.85
C ASN A 335 -21.33 19.10 -3.32
N VAL A 336 -20.87 20.33 -3.56
CA VAL A 336 -19.53 20.78 -3.14
C VAL A 336 -19.60 22.09 -2.39
N LEU A 337 -19.03 22.12 -1.18
CA LEU A 337 -18.71 23.35 -0.48
C LEU A 337 -17.29 23.80 -0.82
N PHE A 338 -17.13 25.01 -1.35
CA PHE A 338 -15.83 25.63 -1.60
C PHE A 338 -15.62 26.83 -0.70
N THR A 339 -14.41 26.97 -0.16
CA THR A 339 -14.02 28.10 0.67
C THR A 339 -12.52 28.30 0.54
N GLY A 340 -12.14 29.35 -0.18
CA GLY A 340 -10.77 29.70 -0.46
C GLY A 340 -10.71 30.74 -1.57
N GLN A 341 -9.52 30.92 -2.12
CA GLN A 341 -9.29 31.82 -3.24
C GLN A 341 -8.81 31.04 -4.47
N ILE A 342 -9.26 31.46 -5.63
CA ILE A 342 -8.83 30.91 -6.92
C ILE A 342 -8.01 31.97 -7.65
N TYR A 343 -6.77 31.60 -7.98
CA TYR A 343 -5.81 32.44 -8.68
C TYR A 343 -5.52 31.85 -10.06
N SER A 344 -5.85 32.59 -11.11
CA SER A 344 -5.47 32.25 -12.48
C SER A 344 -4.99 33.48 -13.25
N SER A 345 -4.28 33.27 -14.37
CA SER A 345 -3.82 34.35 -15.25
C SER A 345 -4.96 35.24 -15.72
N ASP A 346 -6.16 34.67 -15.83
CA ASP A 346 -7.32 35.33 -16.44
C ASP A 346 -8.37 35.77 -15.41
N TYR A 347 -8.33 35.25 -14.17
CA TYR A 347 -9.35 35.52 -13.14
C TYR A 347 -8.79 35.42 -11.72
N SER A 348 -9.23 36.33 -10.84
CA SER A 348 -9.18 36.16 -9.39
C SER A 348 -10.62 36.15 -8.86
N TYR A 349 -11.10 35.00 -8.37
CA TYR A 349 -12.39 34.93 -7.67
C TYR A 349 -12.16 34.76 -6.16
N GLU A 350 -12.97 35.45 -5.37
CA GLU A 350 -13.10 35.24 -3.94
C GLU A 350 -14.53 34.80 -3.58
N GLU A 351 -14.60 34.02 -2.50
CA GLU A 351 -15.72 33.76 -1.57
C GLU A 351 -16.13 32.28 -1.45
N SER A 352 -16.76 31.99 -0.31
CA SER A 352 -17.29 30.67 0.03
C SER A 352 -18.57 30.41 -0.76
N VAL A 353 -18.58 29.33 -1.53
CA VAL A 353 -19.67 29.01 -2.46
C VAL A 353 -20.07 27.56 -2.28
N PHE A 354 -21.37 27.31 -2.20
CA PHE A 354 -21.91 25.97 -2.36
C PHE A 354 -22.37 25.75 -3.80
N TYR A 355 -21.85 24.69 -4.41
CA TYR A 355 -22.30 24.20 -5.69
C TYR A 355 -23.24 23.02 -5.44
N SER A 356 -24.48 23.15 -5.90
CA SER A 356 -25.46 22.07 -5.84
C SER A 356 -25.60 21.39 -7.20
N ALA A 357 -26.03 20.15 -7.13
CA ALA A 357 -26.30 19.25 -8.24
C ALA A 357 -27.02 19.87 -9.46
N ASP A 358 -27.92 20.82 -9.24
CA ASP A 358 -28.84 21.33 -10.26
C ASP A 358 -28.37 22.63 -10.93
N GLN A 359 -27.11 23.04 -10.76
CA GLN A 359 -26.65 24.36 -11.21
C GLN A 359 -25.41 24.34 -12.12
N ALA A 360 -25.39 25.27 -13.08
CA ALA A 360 -24.25 25.52 -13.97
C ALA A 360 -23.09 26.19 -13.21
N PHE A 361 -21.87 26.15 -13.75
CA PHE A 361 -20.63 26.68 -13.17
C PHE A 361 -20.60 28.21 -12.89
N TYR A 362 -21.71 28.91 -13.17
CA TYR A 362 -21.87 30.31 -12.80
C TYR A 362 -22.43 30.37 -11.38
N VAL A 363 -21.67 30.93 -10.44
CA VAL A 363 -22.10 31.13 -9.06
C VAL A 363 -23.20 32.19 -9.02
N PRO A 364 -24.47 31.83 -8.83
CA PRO A 364 -25.51 32.81 -8.62
C PRO A 364 -25.25 33.53 -7.30
N SER A 365 -25.58 34.82 -7.17
CA SER A 365 -25.39 35.58 -5.92
C SER A 365 -26.14 35.01 -4.71
N GLU A 366 -27.04 34.05 -4.93
CA GLU A 366 -27.81 33.30 -3.92
C GLU A 366 -27.05 32.08 -3.35
N ASN A 367 -25.91 31.69 -3.93
CA ASN A 367 -25.10 30.56 -3.48
C ASN A 367 -23.92 30.94 -2.58
N TYR A 368 -23.75 32.23 -2.29
CA TYR A 368 -22.86 32.67 -1.24
C TYR A 368 -23.37 32.10 0.09
N VAL A 369 -22.60 31.19 0.66
CA VAL A 369 -22.96 30.58 1.93
C VAL A 369 -22.48 31.51 3.02
N ASP A 370 -23.43 32.13 3.71
CA ASP A 370 -23.11 32.80 4.97
C ASP A 370 -22.61 31.72 5.94
N ILE A 371 -21.39 31.90 6.45
CA ILE A 371 -20.67 30.92 7.28
C ILE A 371 -21.50 30.48 8.49
N ILE A 372 -22.44 31.32 8.95
CA ILE A 372 -23.39 31.05 10.03
C ILE A 372 -24.37 29.89 9.72
N LEU A 373 -24.56 29.53 8.44
CA LEU A 373 -25.47 28.46 8.00
C LEU A 373 -24.81 27.08 7.88
N LEU A 374 -23.50 26.98 8.14
CA LEU A 374 -22.74 25.72 8.11
C LEU A 374 -22.94 24.93 9.42
N ASP A 375 -24.16 24.42 9.64
CA ASP A 375 -24.49 23.62 10.82
C ASP A 375 -24.45 22.10 10.56
N ASP A 376 -24.62 21.29 11.61
CA ASP A 376 -24.66 19.83 11.50
C ASP A 376 -25.67 19.33 10.45
N SER A 377 -26.80 20.04 10.27
CA SER A 377 -27.84 19.66 9.30
C SER A 377 -27.39 19.88 7.86
N PHE A 378 -26.61 20.93 7.60
CA PHE A 378 -25.98 21.16 6.30
C PHE A 378 -25.03 20.01 5.95
N TYR A 379 -24.10 19.66 6.85
CA TYR A 379 -23.15 18.58 6.59
C TYR A 379 -23.82 17.21 6.43
N LEU A 380 -24.80 16.89 7.28
CA LEU A 380 -25.52 15.62 7.23
C LEU A 380 -26.45 15.50 6.02
N ASN A 381 -27.34 16.49 5.83
CA ASN A 381 -28.47 16.33 4.91
C ASN A 381 -28.16 16.82 3.50
N LEU A 382 -27.26 17.79 3.35
CA LEU A 382 -26.92 18.38 2.05
C LEU A 382 -25.62 17.78 1.48
N LEU A 383 -24.61 17.59 2.32
CA LEU A 383 -23.33 16.99 1.92
C LEU A 383 -23.23 15.48 2.19
N GLY A 384 -24.20 14.88 2.90
CA GLY A 384 -24.21 13.43 3.16
C GLY A 384 -23.11 12.94 4.11
N LEU A 385 -22.48 13.83 4.89
CA LEU A 385 -21.40 13.48 5.81
C LEU A 385 -21.94 12.83 7.08
N ASN A 386 -21.64 11.54 7.25
CA ASN A 386 -22.07 10.75 8.41
C ASN A 386 -21.36 11.18 9.70
N GLN A 387 -22.10 11.55 10.74
CA GLN A 387 -21.58 11.95 12.06
C GLN A 387 -20.79 10.85 12.81
N ASN A 388 -20.95 9.58 12.45
CA ASN A 388 -20.12 8.51 13.03
C ASN A 388 -18.68 8.52 12.47
N ILE A 389 -18.51 9.12 11.29
CA ILE A 389 -17.22 9.23 10.58
C ILE A 389 -16.62 10.61 10.82
N TRP A 390 -17.46 11.65 10.77
CA TRP A 390 -17.04 13.04 10.83
C TRP A 390 -17.48 13.69 12.14
N ALA A 391 -16.51 14.26 12.85
CA ALA A 391 -16.73 15.21 13.92
C ALA A 391 -16.52 16.64 13.40
N TYR A 392 -17.08 17.64 14.06
CA TYR A 392 -17.10 19.02 13.59
C TYR A 392 -16.41 19.94 14.62
N ASN A 393 -15.40 20.70 14.19
CA ASN A 393 -14.77 21.73 15.03
C ASN A 393 -15.34 23.11 14.67
N TYR A 394 -15.81 23.84 15.68
CA TYR A 394 -16.49 25.14 15.58
C TYR A 394 -15.50 26.31 15.85
N GLU A 395 -14.32 26.28 15.25
CA GLU A 395 -13.31 27.33 15.43
C GLU A 395 -13.51 28.49 14.46
N ASN A 396 -13.47 29.74 14.97
CA ASN A 396 -13.52 30.98 14.17
C ASN A 396 -14.74 31.10 13.25
N ASN A 397 -15.90 30.61 13.70
CA ASN A 397 -17.17 30.52 12.96
C ASN A 397 -17.15 29.58 11.73
N ILE A 398 -16.03 29.00 11.32
CA ILE A 398 -15.99 28.04 10.21
C ILE A 398 -16.07 26.63 10.78
N VAL A 399 -17.13 25.91 10.43
CA VAL A 399 -17.27 24.49 10.82
C VAL A 399 -16.42 23.63 9.89
N LEU A 400 -15.41 22.95 10.43
CA LEU A 400 -14.57 22.04 9.65
C LEU A 400 -14.82 20.59 10.09
N PRO A 401 -15.21 19.68 9.18
CA PRO A 401 -15.25 18.27 9.49
C PRO A 401 -13.82 17.73 9.66
N TYR A 402 -13.64 16.85 10.62
CA TYR A 402 -12.45 16.05 10.82
C TYR A 402 -12.84 14.61 11.13
N LEU A 403 -11.97 13.65 10.82
CA LEU A 403 -12.24 12.25 11.07
C LEU A 403 -12.32 11.98 12.58
N SER A 404 -13.41 11.36 13.04
CA SER A 404 -13.71 11.13 14.47
C SER A 404 -12.66 10.24 15.17
N ASN A 405 -12.00 9.39 14.40
CA ASN A 405 -10.93 8.47 14.77
C ASN A 405 -9.52 9.06 14.64
N ASN A 406 -9.37 10.27 14.09
CA ASN A 406 -8.06 10.85 13.85
C ASN A 406 -7.53 11.56 15.11
N ILE A 407 -6.35 11.13 15.55
CA ILE A 407 -5.61 11.71 16.66
C ILE A 407 -4.59 12.69 16.05
N GLU A 408 -5.05 13.87 15.64
CA GLU A 408 -4.17 15.00 15.30
C GLU A 408 -3.51 15.60 16.55
#